data_AF-A0A6P5YC89-F1
#
_entry.id   AF-A0A6P5YC89-F1
#
_cell.length_a   1.000
_cell.length_b   1.000
_cell.length_c   1.000
_cell.angle_alpha   90.00
_cell.angle_beta   90.00
_cell.angle_gamma   90.00
#
_symmetry.space_group_name_H-M   'P 1'
#
loop_
_entity.id
_entity.type
_entity.pdbx_description
1 polymer ?
#
loop_
_entity_poly.entity_id
_entity_poly.type
_entity_poly.pdbx_seq_one_letter_code
_entity_poly.pdbx_strand_id
1 'polypeptide(L)'
;MRLIYRDDNRNFKLKPEAVDALRRIKGPIDVVSVCGLGRQGKIFILNQILGKSNGFKVASTHRLSIWHAPLKRTLDGTEYSLLLIDAEGIKTYDQRETYSRQIFSLTCLLSSMFI
;
A
#
# COMPACT_ATOMS: atom_id res chain seq x y z
N MET A 1 5.93 0.52 -5.64
CA MET A 1 6.89 -0.54 -5.24
C MET A 1 6.11 -1.64 -4.55
N ARG A 2 6.42 -2.92 -4.80
CA ARG A 2 5.71 -4.04 -4.15
C ARG A 2 6.30 -4.28 -2.76
N LEU A 3 5.47 -4.33 -1.71
CA LEU A 3 5.94 -4.64 -0.35
C LEU A 3 5.93 -6.14 -0.09
N ILE A 4 4.82 -6.81 -0.43
CA ILE A 4 4.60 -8.22 -0.13
C ILE A 4 4.41 -9.00 -1.43
N TYR A 5 5.02 -10.18 -1.50
CA TYR A 5 4.76 -11.18 -2.54
C TYR A 5 4.57 -12.56 -1.91
N ARG A 6 4.05 -13.51 -2.70
CA ARG A 6 4.02 -14.93 -2.32
C ARG A 6 5.17 -15.65 -3.01
N ASP A 7 5.89 -16.47 -2.26
CA ASP A 7 6.85 -17.43 -2.82
C ASP A 7 6.12 -18.68 -3.37
N ASP A 8 6.88 -19.60 -3.95
CA ASP A 8 6.37 -20.85 -4.52
C ASP A 8 5.71 -21.74 -3.46
N ASN A 9 6.13 -21.61 -2.21
CA ASN A 9 5.55 -22.27 -1.04
C ASN A 9 4.28 -21.57 -0.52
N ARG A 10 3.80 -20.53 -1.21
CA ARG A 10 2.63 -19.72 -0.87
C ARG A 10 2.74 -18.95 0.45
N ASN A 11 3.96 -18.78 0.95
CA ASN A 11 4.21 -17.95 2.12
C ASN A 11 4.34 -16.48 1.70
N PHE A 12 3.87 -15.58 2.55
CA PHE A 12 4.13 -14.16 2.36
C PHE A 12 5.58 -13.84 2.65
N LYS A 13 6.20 -13.11 1.74
CA LYS A 13 7.57 -12.62 1.85
C LYS A 13 7.57 -11.11 1.64
N LEU A 14 8.39 -10.42 2.43
CA LEU A 14 8.67 -9.01 2.25
C LEU A 14 9.71 -8.84 1.14
N LYS A 15 9.53 -7.83 0.30
CA LYS A 15 10.56 -7.41 -0.65
C LYS A 15 11.68 -6.68 0.09
N PRO A 16 12.94 -7.18 0.06
CA PRO A 16 14.06 -6.54 0.76
C PRO A 16 14.21 -5.06 0.41
N GLU A 17 14.02 -4.70 -0.86
CA GLU A 17 14.15 -3.32 -1.34
C GLU A 17 13.10 -2.40 -0.72
N ALA A 18 11.88 -2.93 -0.51
CA ALA A 18 10.82 -2.20 0.15
C ALA A 18 11.09 -2.02 1.65
N VAL A 19 11.62 -3.05 2.31
CA VAL A 19 12.00 -2.98 3.71
C VAL A 19 13.12 -1.97 3.92
N ASP A 20 14.13 -1.97 3.07
CA ASP A 20 15.25 -1.03 3.16
C ASP A 20 14.80 0.41 2.92
N ALA A 21 13.89 0.64 1.97
CA ALA A 21 13.28 1.94 1.77
C ALA A 21 12.52 2.43 3.02
N LEU A 22 11.74 1.55 3.66
CA LEU A 22 11.02 1.87 4.89
C LEU A 22 11.96 2.14 6.08
N ARG A 23 13.05 1.37 6.22
CA ARG A 23 14.05 1.56 7.29
C ARG A 23 14.80 2.90 7.22
N ARG A 24 14.88 3.49 6.03
CA ARG A 24 15.51 4.81 5.81
C ARG A 24 14.63 5.96 6.28
N ILE A 25 13.33 5.73 6.49
CA ILE A 25 12.42 6.75 6.98
C ILE A 25 12.75 7.05 8.45
N LYS A 26 12.97 8.33 8.74
CA LYS A 26 13.21 8.83 10.10
C LYS A 26 12.01 9.65 10.56
N GLY A 27 11.71 9.56 11.85
CA GLY A 27 10.60 10.25 12.49
C GLY A 27 9.27 9.50 12.41
N PRO A 28 8.16 10.15 12.81
CA PRO A 28 6.83 9.56 12.77
C PRO A 28 6.41 9.15 11.37
N ILE A 29 5.70 8.03 11.27
CA ILE A 29 5.15 7.49 10.04
C ILE A 29 3.64 7.43 10.17
N ASP A 30 2.96 7.91 9.14
CA ASP A 30 1.53 7.77 9.00
C ASP A 30 1.22 6.97 7.73
N VAL A 31 0.19 6.11 7.78
CA VAL A 31 -0.11 5.18 6.68
C VAL A 31 -1.57 5.30 6.29
N VAL A 32 -1.81 5.73 5.06
CA VAL A 32 -3.13 5.69 4.43
C VAL A 32 -3.17 4.55 3.43
N SER A 33 -4.07 3.61 3.65
CA SER A 33 -4.29 2.50 2.73
C SER A 33 -5.65 2.59 2.07
N VAL A 34 -5.69 2.27 0.77
CA VAL A 34 -6.94 2.12 0.01
C VAL A 34 -7.04 0.68 -0.46
N CYS A 35 -8.09 -0.03 -0.06
CA CYS A 35 -8.31 -1.43 -0.38
C CYS A 35 -9.63 -1.66 -1.11
N GLY A 36 -9.64 -2.56 -2.11
CA GLY A 36 -10.86 -2.88 -2.85
C GLY A 36 -10.62 -3.64 -4.14
N LEU A 37 -11.69 -3.92 -4.88
CA LEU A 37 -11.60 -4.61 -6.18
C LEU A 37 -10.73 -3.83 -7.17
N GLY A 38 -10.13 -4.56 -8.12
CA GLY A 38 -9.44 -3.96 -9.25
C GLY A 38 -10.32 -2.98 -10.01
N ARG A 39 -9.72 -1.91 -10.54
CA ARG A 39 -10.37 -0.90 -11.40
C ARG A 39 -11.53 -0.10 -10.79
N GLN A 40 -11.69 -0.07 -9.47
CA GLN A 40 -12.71 0.77 -8.78
C GLN A 40 -12.19 2.12 -8.28
N GLY A 41 -11.27 2.77 -9.01
CA GLY A 41 -10.85 4.14 -8.65
C GLY A 41 -9.91 4.28 -7.45
N LYS A 42 -9.40 3.19 -6.84
CA LYS A 42 -8.41 3.27 -5.73
C LYS A 42 -7.19 4.13 -6.07
N ILE A 43 -6.63 3.89 -7.25
CA ILE A 43 -5.48 4.64 -7.77
C ILE A 43 -5.82 6.12 -7.96
N PHE A 44 -7.06 6.43 -8.34
CA PHE A 44 -7.52 7.80 -8.44
C PHE A 44 -7.51 8.47 -7.05
N ILE A 45 -8.09 7.83 -6.02
CA ILE A 45 -8.06 8.35 -4.64
C ILE A 45 -6.62 8.57 -4.16
N LEU A 46 -5.74 7.59 -4.36
CA LEU A 46 -4.33 7.69 -3.96
C LEU A 46 -3.60 8.84 -4.68
N ASN A 47 -3.93 9.07 -5.96
CA ASN A 47 -3.39 10.20 -6.73
C ASN A 47 -3.93 11.56 -6.26
N GLN A 48 -5.20 11.63 -5.83
CA GLN A 48 -5.76 12.83 -5.21
C GLN A 48 -5.05 13.15 -3.88
N ILE A 49 -4.82 12.15 -3.03
CA ILE A 49 -4.09 12.32 -1.75
C ILE A 49 -2.62 12.73 -1.99
N LEU A 50 -2.01 12.16 -3.03
CA LEU A 50 -0.66 12.52 -3.46
C LEU A 50 -0.57 13.94 -4.03
N GLY A 51 -1.70 14.55 -4.42
CA GLY A 51 -1.74 15.83 -5.11
C GLY A 51 -1.15 15.78 -6.51
N LYS A 52 -1.13 14.61 -7.15
CA LYS A 52 -0.54 14.39 -8.49
C LYS A 52 -1.47 13.56 -9.35
N SER A 53 -1.70 13.99 -10.59
CA SER A 53 -2.51 13.24 -11.56
C SER A 53 -1.84 11.94 -12.04
N ASN A 54 -0.50 11.87 -12.06
CA ASN A 54 0.27 10.77 -12.66
C ASN A 54 1.27 10.10 -11.69
N GLY A 55 0.96 10.08 -10.40
CA GLY A 55 1.84 9.46 -9.40
C GLY A 55 1.77 7.92 -9.44
N PHE A 56 0.77 7.36 -8.77
CA PHE A 56 0.43 5.96 -8.92
C PHE A 56 -0.04 5.73 -10.35
N LYS A 57 0.75 4.99 -11.12
CA LYS A 57 0.32 4.52 -12.44
C LYS A 57 -0.66 3.37 -12.24
N VAL A 58 -1.69 3.34 -13.09
CA VAL A 58 -2.58 2.19 -13.26
C VAL A 58 -1.76 1.06 -13.88
N ALA A 59 -0.94 0.40 -13.06
CA ALA A 59 -0.25 -0.81 -13.45
C ALA A 59 -1.14 -1.99 -13.12
N SER A 60 -1.27 -2.92 -14.06
CA SER A 60 -1.99 -4.16 -13.90
C SER A 60 -1.61 -4.86 -12.59
N THR A 61 -2.60 -5.06 -11.71
CA THR A 61 -2.71 -6.23 -10.83
C THR A 61 -1.63 -6.43 -9.74
N HIS A 62 -1.17 -5.35 -9.09
CA HIS A 62 -0.27 -5.50 -7.93
C HIS A 62 -1.05 -5.48 -6.61
N ARG A 63 -1.13 -6.66 -5.97
CA ARG A 63 -2.05 -6.93 -4.84
C ARG A 63 -1.80 -6.17 -3.53
N LEU A 64 -0.55 -5.77 -3.26
CA LEU A 64 -0.23 -4.85 -2.16
C LEU A 64 1.03 -4.07 -2.54
N SER A 65 0.85 -2.79 -2.85
CA SER A 65 1.90 -1.89 -3.32
C SER A 65 1.97 -0.65 -2.45
N ILE A 66 3.18 -0.25 -2.09
CA ILE A 66 3.42 1.02 -1.40
C ILE A 66 3.94 2.03 -2.41
N TRP A 67 3.55 3.30 -2.23
CA TRP A 67 4.22 4.41 -2.87
C TRP A 67 5.71 4.42 -2.51
N HIS A 68 6.55 4.56 -3.52
CA HIS A 68 8.00 4.37 -3.38
C HIS A 68 8.71 5.55 -2.68
N ALA A 69 8.07 6.71 -2.58
CA ALA A 69 8.65 7.92 -2.00
C ALA A 69 7.70 8.48 -0.92
N PRO A 70 8.02 8.35 0.38
CA PRO A 70 7.21 8.90 1.46
C PRO A 70 6.98 10.40 1.28
N LEU A 71 5.76 10.86 1.55
CA LEU A 71 5.41 12.28 1.49
C LEU A 71 5.71 12.93 2.82
N LYS A 72 6.54 13.96 2.84
CA LYS A 72 6.73 14.78 4.04
C LYS A 72 5.51 15.68 4.25
N ARG A 73 4.97 15.66 5.45
CA ARG A 73 3.80 16.42 5.89
C ARG A 73 4.07 17.00 7.27
N THR A 74 3.37 18.06 7.61
CA THR A 74 3.46 18.72 8.91
C THR A 74 2.05 18.84 9.48
N LEU A 75 1.89 18.42 10.73
CA LEU A 75 0.66 18.59 11.49
C LEU A 75 1.04 19.17 12.85
N ASP A 76 0.44 20.31 13.23
CA ASP A 76 0.68 21.00 14.49
C ASP A 76 2.18 21.22 14.81
N GLY A 77 2.96 21.56 13.78
CA GLY A 77 4.41 21.79 13.90
C GLY A 77 5.28 20.51 13.94
N THR A 78 4.68 19.32 13.96
CA THR A 78 5.41 18.04 13.91
C THR A 78 5.47 17.51 12.49
N GLU A 79 6.67 17.26 11.98
CA GLU A 79 6.87 16.62 10.69
C GLU A 79 6.69 15.10 10.77
N TYR A 80 6.03 14.53 9.78
CA TYR A 80 5.85 13.10 9.63
C TYR A 80 5.97 12.66 8.16
N SER A 81 6.16 11.36 7.97
CA SER A 81 6.26 10.73 6.66
C SER A 81 4.97 9.97 6.37
N LEU A 82 4.18 10.45 5.41
CA LEU A 82 2.97 9.81 4.94
C LEU A 82 3.30 8.75 3.88
N LEU A 83 2.91 7.51 4.17
CA LEU A 83 2.96 6.37 3.26
C LEU A 83 1.56 6.11 2.69
N LEU A 84 1.53 5.81 1.40
CA LEU A 84 0.31 5.48 0.67
C LEU A 84 0.38 4.02 0.22
N ILE A 85 -0.63 3.23 0.55
CA ILE A 85 -0.73 1.80 0.20
C ILE A 85 -1.93 1.57 -0.72
N ASP A 86 -1.70 0.91 -1.85
CA ASP A 86 -2.72 0.34 -2.72
C ASP A 86 -2.83 -1.16 -2.44
N ALA A 87 -3.98 -1.62 -1.99
CA ALA A 87 -4.26 -3.03 -1.75
C ALA A 87 -5.38 -3.54 -2.66
N GLU A 88 -5.08 -4.56 -3.45
CA GLU A 88 -6.04 -5.26 -4.30
C GLU A 88 -6.31 -6.65 -3.69
N GLY A 89 -7.13 -6.65 -2.65
CA GLY A 89 -7.38 -7.82 -1.81
C GLY A 89 -8.66 -8.59 -2.13
N ILE A 90 -9.60 -8.04 -2.91
CA ILE A 90 -10.96 -8.59 -2.98
C ILE A 90 -11.22 -9.08 -4.42
N LYS A 91 -11.58 -10.37 -4.56
CA LYS A 91 -12.12 -11.04 -5.77
C LYS A 91 -11.41 -10.73 -7.10
N THR A 92 -10.14 -11.09 -7.26
CA THR A 92 -9.67 -11.48 -8.61
C THR A 92 -9.94 -12.97 -8.80
N TYR A 93 -10.37 -13.34 -10.00
CA TYR A 93 -10.98 -14.63 -10.45
C TYR A 93 -10.28 -15.93 -10.00
N ASP A 94 -9.10 -15.85 -9.38
CA ASP A 94 -8.21 -16.95 -9.02
C ASP A 94 -7.75 -16.89 -7.54
N GLN A 95 -8.40 -16.08 -6.70
CA GLN A 95 -8.02 -15.93 -5.29
C GLN A 95 -8.92 -16.75 -4.35
N ARG A 96 -8.31 -17.71 -3.66
CA ARG A 96 -8.93 -18.36 -2.50
C ARG A 96 -9.23 -17.30 -1.43
N GLU A 97 -10.42 -17.39 -0.84
CA GLU A 97 -10.94 -16.48 0.18
C GLU A 97 -9.94 -16.18 1.32
N THR A 98 -9.14 -17.17 1.72
CA THR A 98 -8.09 -17.05 2.74
C THR A 98 -7.01 -16.03 2.38
N TYR A 99 -6.58 -15.99 1.11
CA TYR A 99 -5.54 -15.06 0.67
C TYR A 99 -6.05 -13.62 0.69
N SER A 100 -7.27 -13.41 0.20
CA SER A 100 -7.95 -12.12 0.23
C SER A 100 -8.10 -11.59 1.66
N ARG A 101 -8.53 -12.46 2.59
CA ARG A 101 -8.58 -12.14 4.02
C ARG A 101 -7.21 -11.75 4.58
N GLN A 102 -6.16 -12.49 4.25
CA GLN A 102 -4.81 -12.19 4.75
C GLN A 102 -4.29 -10.84 4.24
N ILE A 103 -4.47 -10.53 2.95
CA ILE A 103 -4.09 -9.22 2.40
C ILE A 103 -4.91 -8.09 3.02
N PHE A 104 -6.22 -8.28 3.17
CA PHE A 104 -7.09 -7.31 3.82
C PHE A 104 -6.64 -7.06 5.27
N SER A 105 -6.50 -8.12 6.08
CA SER A 105 -6.07 -8.01 7.48
C SER A 105 -4.70 -7.35 7.62
N LEU A 106 -3.72 -7.73 6.79
CA LEU A 106 -2.41 -7.08 6.79
C LEU A 106 -2.51 -5.60 6.45
N THR A 107 -3.35 -5.24 5.48
CA THR A 107 -3.54 -3.84 5.08
C THR A 107 -4.18 -3.03 6.20
N CYS A 108 -5.20 -3.57 6.89
CA CYS A 108 -5.79 -2.92 8.06
C CYS A 108 -4.76 -2.72 9.18
N LEU A 109 -3.97 -3.74 9.52
CA LEU A 109 -2.96 -3.67 10.58
C LEU A 109 -1.83 -2.68 10.29
N LEU A 110 -1.51 -2.47 9.01
CA LEU A 110 -0.48 -1.51 8.60
C LEU A 110 -0.98 -0.07 8.53
N SER A 111 -2.30 0.15 8.57
CA SER A 111 -2.92 1.45 8.32
C SER A 111 -3.12 2.24 9.61
N SER A 112 -2.78 3.53 9.57
CA SER A 112 -3.37 4.51 10.50
C SER A 112 -4.77 4.92 10.04
N MET A 113 -4.96 5.00 8.72
CA MET A 113 -6.24 5.29 8.07
C MET A 113 -6.48 4.28 6.95
N PHE A 114 -7.64 3.64 6.98
CA PHE A 114 -8.03 2.62 6.01
C PHE A 114 -9.28 3.06 5.26
N ILE A 115 -9.24 2.99 3.93
CA ILE A 115 -10.31 3.34 2.99
C ILE A 115 -10.70 2.10 2.19
#